data_AF-A0A7S0C1I6-F1
#
_entry.id   AF-A0A7S0C1I6-F1
#
_cell.length_a   1.000
_cell.length_b   1.000
_cell.length_c   1.000
_cell.angle_alpha   90.00
_cell.angle_beta   90.00
_cell.angle_gamma   90.00
#
_symmetry.space_group_name_H-M   'P 1'
#
loop_
_entity.id
_entity.type
_entity.pdbx_description
1 polymer ?
#
loop_
_entity_poly.entity_id
_entity_poly.type
_entity_poly.pdbx_seq_one_letter_code
_entity_poly.pdbx_strand_id
1 'polypeptide(L)'
;EKLNGLEPNIAFLGVFDTVVESSSAGASEDIKDLDVDGVDSSLPEYVKRAVHFVSIDEDRSPFKPTLFNKDQRVTEVWCPGIHSDIGGGYYYDGLSDNIL
;
A
#
# COMPACT_ATOMS: atom_id res chain seq x y z
N GLU A 1 12.64 14.50 3.80
CA GLU A 1 13.32 15.79 3.54
C GLU A 1 12.47 16.94 4.08
N LYS A 2 13.08 18.07 4.49
CA LYS A 2 12.35 19.24 5.00
C LYS A 2 11.88 20.10 3.83
N LEU A 3 10.59 20.40 3.76
CA LEU A 3 10.04 21.34 2.77
C LEU A 3 10.37 22.76 3.23
N ASN A 4 11.33 23.41 2.56
CA ASN A 4 11.78 24.77 2.91
C ASN A 4 12.25 24.93 4.37
N GLY A 5 12.86 23.89 4.95
CA GLY A 5 13.33 23.90 6.34
C GLY A 5 12.24 23.65 7.39
N LEU A 6 10.98 23.48 6.99
CA LEU A 6 9.90 23.05 7.87
C LEU A 6 9.77 21.53 7.83
N GLU A 7 9.52 20.95 9.01
CA GLU A 7 9.04 19.57 9.09
C GLU A 7 7.54 19.58 8.79
N PRO A 8 7.10 18.92 7.71
CA PRO A 8 5.68 18.83 7.42
C PRO A 8 4.95 18.17 8.59
N ASN A 9 3.68 18.49 8.78
CA ASN A 9 2.83 17.80 9.75
C ASN A 9 1.64 17.24 8.98
N ILE A 10 1.71 15.95 8.67
CA ILE A 10 0.69 15.27 7.88
C ILE A 10 -0.29 14.61 8.84
N ALA A 11 -1.51 15.15 8.92
CA ALA A 11 -2.55 14.60 9.80
C ALA A 11 -2.97 13.19 9.38
N PHE A 12 -2.98 12.90 8.07
CA PHE A 12 -3.47 11.65 7.52
C PHE A 12 -2.80 11.30 6.19
N LEU A 13 -2.44 10.03 6.02
CA LEU A 13 -1.99 9.44 4.78
C LEU A 13 -2.93 8.29 4.41
N GLY A 14 -3.63 8.42 3.29
CA GLY A 14 -4.41 7.34 2.68
C GLY A 14 -3.68 6.81 1.47
N VAL A 15 -3.44 5.50 1.41
CA VAL A 15 -2.85 4.84 0.24
C VAL A 15 -3.72 3.65 -0.18
N PHE A 16 -3.68 3.32 -1.46
CA PHE A 16 -4.42 2.22 -2.06
C PHE A 16 -3.43 1.28 -2.72
N ASP A 17 -3.45 0.02 -2.30
CA ASP A 17 -2.76 -1.12 -2.89
C ASP A 17 -1.34 -0.79 -3.38
N THR A 18 -0.50 -0.36 -2.44
CA THR A 18 0.86 0.10 -2.73
C THR A 18 1.68 -1.02 -3.36
N VAL A 19 2.21 -0.81 -4.56
CA VAL A 19 3.09 -1.79 -5.24
C VAL A 19 4.48 -1.19 -5.40
N VAL A 20 5.49 -1.95 -5.01
CA VAL A 20 6.89 -1.67 -5.34
C VAL A 20 7.26 -2.47 -6.58
N GLU A 21 7.86 -1.81 -7.57
CA GLU A 21 8.44 -2.51 -8.73
C GLU A 21 9.64 -3.34 -8.25
N SER A 22 9.43 -4.64 -8.11
CA SER A 22 10.54 -5.58 -7.92
C SER A 22 11.02 -6.05 -9.29
N SER A 23 12.30 -5.80 -9.59
CA SER A 23 12.98 -6.31 -10.78
C SER A 23 13.17 -7.83 -10.77
N SER A 24 12.77 -8.53 -9.70
CA SER A 24 12.84 -9.99 -9.53
C SER A 24 11.50 -10.69 -9.78
N ALA A 25 10.80 -10.32 -10.86
CA ALA A 25 9.65 -11.08 -11.36
C ALA A 25 10.02 -12.57 -11.58
N GLY A 26 9.78 -13.43 -10.57
CA GLY A 26 9.99 -14.87 -10.69
C GLY A 26 10.40 -15.70 -9.44
N ALA A 27 10.46 -15.16 -8.22
CA ALA A 27 10.94 -15.94 -7.06
C ALA A 27 9.86 -16.34 -6.03
N SER A 28 9.28 -17.54 -6.25
CA SER A 28 8.61 -18.46 -5.31
C SER A 28 7.40 -18.01 -4.44
N GLU A 29 6.44 -18.92 -4.29
CA GLU A 29 5.09 -18.72 -3.76
C GLU A 29 4.94 -18.79 -2.22
N ASP A 30 6.02 -18.84 -1.43
CA ASP A 30 5.94 -19.23 0.00
C ASP A 30 6.46 -18.20 1.01
N ILE A 31 6.15 -16.91 0.86
CA ILE A 31 6.58 -15.89 1.84
C ILE A 31 5.41 -14.98 2.24
N LYS A 32 4.84 -15.26 3.42
CA LYS A 32 3.84 -14.43 4.12
C LYS A 32 4.41 -13.14 4.74
N ASP A 33 5.70 -12.88 4.54
CA ASP A 33 6.42 -11.74 5.10
C ASP A 33 7.35 -11.13 4.03
N LEU A 34 6.80 -10.67 2.91
CA LEU A 34 7.59 -9.93 1.92
C LEU A 34 7.84 -8.51 2.42
N ASP A 35 8.82 -8.39 3.31
CA ASP A 35 9.74 -7.24 3.34
C ASP A 35 10.45 -7.23 1.98
N VAL A 36 9.91 -6.45 1.03
CA VAL A 36 10.40 -6.42 -0.35
C VAL A 36 11.76 -5.74 -0.37
N ASP A 37 12.81 -6.53 -0.65
CA ASP A 37 14.15 -6.14 -1.12
C ASP A 37 14.57 -4.69 -0.82
N GLY A 38 14.83 -4.38 0.46
CA GLY A 38 15.50 -3.14 0.86
C GLY A 38 14.71 -1.84 0.69
N VAL A 39 13.40 -1.91 0.46
CA VAL A 39 12.52 -0.74 0.44
C VAL A 39 12.00 -0.46 1.84
N ASP A 40 12.42 0.67 2.40
CA ASP A 40 11.92 1.15 3.70
C ASP A 40 10.43 1.50 3.60
N SER A 41 9.59 0.57 4.08
CA SER A 41 8.14 0.72 4.18
C SER A 41 7.70 1.25 5.55
N SER A 42 8.57 1.96 6.27
CA SER A 42 8.21 2.62 7.53
C SER A 42 7.35 3.86 7.30
N LEU A 43 6.40 4.08 8.22
CA LEU A 43 5.60 5.30 8.20
C LEU A 43 6.43 6.48 8.73
N PRO A 44 6.61 7.57 7.95
CA PRO A 44 7.39 8.71 8.42
C PRO A 44 6.86 9.29 9.73
N GLU A 45 7.75 9.75 10.62
CA GLU A 45 7.37 10.28 11.95
C GLU A 45 6.43 11.48 11.90
N TYR A 46 6.50 12.26 10.82
CA TYR A 46 5.64 13.43 10.60
C TYR A 46 4.22 13.10 10.16
N VAL A 47 3.90 11.82 9.91
CA VAL A 47 2.53 11.36 9.62
C VAL A 47 1.85 10.91 10.92
N LYS A 48 0.68 11.47 11.24
CA LYS A 48 -0.02 11.16 12.49
C LYS A 48 -0.85 9.88 12.43
N ARG A 49 -1.41 9.56 11.26
CA ARG A 49 -2.21 8.35 11.03
C ARG A 49 -2.12 7.95 9.56
N ALA A 50 -2.05 6.66 9.30
CA ALA A 50 -2.12 6.10 7.96
C ALA A 50 -3.21 5.02 7.87
N VAL A 51 -3.89 4.98 6.73
CA VAL A 51 -4.78 3.88 6.35
C VAL A 51 -4.33 3.41 4.97
N HIS A 52 -4.19 2.09 4.84
CA HIS A 52 -3.85 1.43 3.60
C HIS A 52 -4.95 0.45 3.24
N PHE A 53 -5.57 0.65 2.08
CA PHE A 53 -6.56 -0.27 1.54
C PHE A 53 -5.83 -1.30 0.68
N VAL A 54 -5.94 -2.57 1.04
CA VAL A 54 -5.16 -3.67 0.44
C VAL A 54 -6.09 -4.61 -0.30
N SER A 55 -5.73 -4.95 -1.54
CA SER A 55 -6.45 -5.95 -2.32
C SER A 55 -6.17 -7.37 -1.79
N ILE A 56 -7.23 -8.14 -1.53
CA ILE A 56 -7.09 -9.53 -1.06
C ILE A 56 -6.97 -10.53 -2.22
N ASP A 57 -7.51 -10.19 -3.39
CA ASP A 57 -7.63 -11.11 -4.53
C ASP A 57 -6.52 -10.90 -5.59
N GLU A 58 -5.58 -9.98 -5.36
CA GLU A 58 -4.47 -9.71 -6.27
C GLU A 58 -3.40 -10.82 -6.20
N ASP A 59 -3.37 -11.67 -7.22
CA ASP A 59 -2.48 -12.83 -7.31
C ASP A 59 -1.32 -12.63 -8.29
N ARG A 60 -1.33 -11.56 -9.08
CA ARG A 60 -0.29 -11.32 -10.09
C ARG A 60 0.99 -10.95 -9.36
N SER A 61 2.02 -11.77 -9.51
CA SER A 61 3.33 -11.58 -8.87
C SER A 61 3.90 -10.15 -8.93
N PRO A 62 3.82 -9.38 -10.04
CA PRO A 62 4.37 -8.02 -10.06
C PRO A 62 3.51 -6.97 -9.35
N PHE A 63 2.29 -7.31 -8.94
CA PHE A 63 1.33 -6.41 -8.30
C PHE A 63 1.02 -6.78 -6.86
N LYS A 64 1.80 -7.70 -6.25
CA LYS A 64 1.60 -8.03 -4.84
C LYS A 64 1.78 -6.77 -3.98
N PRO A 65 0.83 -6.47 -3.07
CA PRO A 65 0.89 -5.26 -2.27
C PRO A 65 2.08 -5.30 -1.31
N THR A 66 2.75 -4.16 -1.17
CA THR A 66 3.79 -3.90 -0.19
C THR A 66 3.14 -3.26 1.03
N LEU A 67 3.20 -3.96 2.17
CA LEU A 67 2.59 -3.51 3.42
C LEU A 67 3.52 -2.55 4.17
N PHE A 68 2.95 -1.69 5.02
CA PHE A 68 3.77 -0.92 5.95
C PHE A 68 4.45 -1.84 6.98
N ASN A 69 5.61 -1.40 7.45
CA ASN A 69 6.18 -1.92 8.68
C ASN A 69 5.21 -1.75 9.85
N LYS A 70 5.25 -2.67 10.82
CA LYS A 70 4.36 -2.62 12.00
C LYS A 70 4.49 -1.29 12.73
N ASP A 71 3.41 -0.52 12.71
CA ASP A 71 3.30 0.77 13.38
C ASP A 71 1.87 0.95 13.89
N GLN A 72 1.70 1.43 15.12
CA GLN A 72 0.38 1.62 15.75
C GLN A 72 -0.46 2.71 15.08
N ARG A 73 0.17 3.60 14.30
CA ARG A 73 -0.48 4.67 13.55
C ARG A 73 -1.03 4.18 12.21
N VAL A 74 -0.69 2.97 11.79
CA VAL A 74 -1.11 2.37 10.51
C VAL A 74 -2.30 1.45 10.74
N THR A 75 -3.27 1.51 9.84
CA THR A 75 -4.36 0.53 9.75
C THR A 75 -4.43 -0.02 8.33
N GLU A 76 -4.22 -1.32 8.21
CA GLU A 76 -4.34 -2.09 6.96
C GLU A 76 -5.79 -2.61 6.86
N VAL A 77 -6.53 -2.17 5.84
CA VAL A 77 -7.92 -2.56 5.57
C VAL A 77 -7.95 -3.45 4.34
N TRP A 78 -8.22 -4.74 4.56
CA TRP A 78 -8.25 -5.76 3.51
C TRP A 78 -9.60 -5.77 2.82
N CYS A 79 -9.59 -5.60 1.51
CA CYS A 79 -10.76 -5.34 0.70
C CYS A 79 -10.87 -6.39 -0.42
N PRO A 80 -12.10 -6.84 -0.76
CA PRO A 80 -12.31 -7.74 -1.90
C PRO A 80 -12.02 -7.02 -3.22
N GLY A 81 -11.48 -7.75 -4.19
CA GLY A 81 -11.06 -7.24 -5.49
C GLY A 81 -9.55 -7.24 -5.70
N ILE A 82 -9.13 -6.92 -6.93
CA ILE A 82 -7.74 -6.80 -7.38
C ILE A 82 -7.29 -5.33 -7.40
N HIS A 83 -6.04 -5.03 -7.76
CA HIS A 83 -5.41 -3.70 -7.66
C HIS A 83 -6.31 -2.50 -8.03
N SER A 84 -6.94 -2.55 -9.20
CA SER A 84 -7.81 -1.46 -9.71
C SER A 84 -9.24 -1.49 -9.17
N ASP A 85 -9.68 -2.56 -8.51
CA ASP A 85 -10.93 -2.56 -7.74
C ASP A 85 -10.80 -1.74 -6.45
N ILE A 86 -9.57 -1.59 -5.94
CA ILE A 86 -9.26 -0.83 -4.72
C ILE A 86 -8.85 0.60 -5.06
N GLY A 87 -7.85 0.75 -5.95
CA GLY A 87 -7.33 2.07 -6.36
C GLY A 87 -8.19 2.80 -7.39
N GLY A 88 -9.20 2.13 -7.97
CA GLY A 88 -9.95 2.62 -9.11
C GLY A 88 -9.21 2.46 -10.45
N GLY A 89 -9.87 2.82 -11.55
CA GLY A 89 -9.28 2.82 -12.90
C GLY A 89 -9.97 1.92 -13.92
N TYR A 90 -10.98 1.13 -13.51
CA TYR A 90 -11.89 0.47 -14.44
C TYR A 90 -12.95 1.45 -14.97
N TYR A 91 -13.37 1.25 -16.22
CA TYR A 91 -14.43 2.06 -16.85
C TYR A 91 -15.82 1.77 -16.27
N TYR A 92 -16.02 0.56 -15.75
CA TYR A 92 -17.19 0.19 -14.97
C TYR A 92 -16.72 -0.02 -13.53
N ASP A 93 -16.84 1.03 -12.75
CA ASP A 93 -16.53 1.06 -11.33
C ASP A 93 -17.75 0.63 -10.51
N GLY A 94 -17.51 -0.21 -9.51
CA GLY A 94 -18.56 -0.66 -8.60
C GLY A 94 -17.96 -1.12 -7.28
N LEU A 95 -16.83 -1.84 -7.33
CA LEU A 95 -16.08 -2.19 -6.13
C LEU A 95 -15.31 -0.98 -5.57
N SER A 96 -14.63 -0.19 -6.41
CA SER A 96 -13.89 1.01 -5.99
C SER A 96 -14.79 2.08 -5.36
N ASP A 97 -16.05 2.19 -5.79
CA ASP A 97 -17.03 3.15 -5.26
C ASP A 97 -17.45 2.85 -3.81
N ASN A 98 -17.24 1.63 -3.33
CA ASN A 98 -17.49 1.25 -1.94
C ASN A 98 -16.26 1.47 -1.04
N ILE A 99 -15.11 1.74 -1.64
CA ILE A 99 -13.81 1.91 -0.97
C ILE A 99 -13.45 3.41 -0.87
N LEU A 100 -13.72 4.18 -1.93
CA LEU A 100 -13.47 5.62 -2.06
C LEU A 100 -14.55 6.48 -1.38
#